data_AF-A0A1Y5X271-F1
#
_entry.id   AF-A0A1Y5X271-F1
#
_cell.length_a   1.000
_cell.length_b   1.000
_cell.length_c   1.000
_cell.angle_alpha   90.00
_cell.angle_beta   90.00
_cell.angle_gamma   90.00
#
_symmetry.space_group_name_H-M   'P 1'
#
loop_
_entity.id
_entity.type
_entity.pdbx_description
1 polymer ?
#
loop_
_entity_poly.entity_id
_entity_poly.type
_entity_poly.pdbx_seq_one_letter_code
_entity_poly.pdbx_strand_id
1 'polypeptide(L)'
;MPLPVVPLTRSSTALYGVATVDDRGRFVDHTSTTALGWSHGTGLGLRESGDCVIFHPHECSVTVITKHGRLHLPAQVRHRYGLCAGDRVLLVADVDRQTLAVYPPASLDLLLAGGRP
;
A
#
# COMPACT_ATOMS: atom_id res chain seq x y z
N MET A 1 -42.58 3.83 0.40
CA MET A 1 -41.83 2.75 1.08
C MET A 1 -40.37 2.92 0.73
N PRO A 2 -39.46 3.25 1.67
CA PRO A 2 -38.04 3.31 1.37
C PRO A 2 -37.52 1.89 1.12
N LEU A 3 -36.66 1.72 0.11
CA LEU A 3 -36.04 0.43 -0.20
C LEU A 3 -35.08 0.02 0.92
N PRO A 4 -35.02 -1.27 1.28
CA PRO A 4 -34.02 -1.75 2.24
C PRO A 4 -32.62 -1.50 1.68
N VAL A 5 -31.83 -0.73 2.41
CA VAL A 5 -30.41 -0.53 2.13
C VAL A 5 -29.67 -1.78 2.56
N VAL A 6 -29.14 -2.53 1.58
CA VAL A 6 -28.28 -3.68 1.88
C VAL A 6 -26.95 -3.16 2.41
N PRO A 7 -26.49 -3.58 3.60
CA PRO A 7 -25.20 -3.16 4.10
C PRO A 7 -24.08 -3.67 3.20
N LEU A 8 -23.12 -2.79 2.93
CA LEU A 8 -21.90 -3.15 2.19
C LEU A 8 -21.17 -4.24 2.99
N THR A 9 -21.04 -5.42 2.38
CA THR A 9 -20.35 -6.55 3.01
C THR A 9 -18.89 -6.56 2.57
N ARG A 10 -17.97 -6.65 3.53
CA ARG A 10 -16.54 -6.76 3.25
C ARG A 10 -16.25 -8.13 2.64
N SER A 11 -15.77 -8.15 1.41
CA SER A 11 -15.46 -9.36 0.65
C SER A 11 -13.97 -9.75 0.71
N SER A 12 -13.16 -9.06 1.51
CA SER A 12 -11.72 -9.32 1.65
C SER A 12 -11.26 -9.24 3.11
N THR A 13 -10.30 -10.10 3.45
CA THR A 13 -9.54 -10.11 4.73
C THR A 13 -8.50 -8.99 4.79
N ALA A 14 -8.41 -8.14 3.75
CA ALA A 14 -7.40 -7.12 3.65
C ALA A 14 -7.41 -6.17 4.85
N LEU A 15 -6.24 -5.93 5.44
CA LEU A 15 -6.04 -4.94 6.49
C LEU A 15 -5.77 -3.58 5.87
N TYR A 16 -6.36 -2.53 6.44
CA TYR A 16 -6.18 -1.16 5.97
C TYR A 16 -5.41 -0.36 7.00
N GLY A 17 -4.42 0.39 6.52
CA GLY A 17 -3.62 1.30 7.33
C GLY A 17 -3.35 2.59 6.58
N VAL A 18 -2.82 3.59 7.28
CA VAL A 18 -2.36 4.84 6.66
C VAL A 18 -0.96 5.11 7.17
N ALA A 19 -0.04 5.43 6.27
CA ALA A 19 1.32 5.81 6.65
C ALA A 19 1.74 7.10 5.97
N THR A 20 2.57 7.87 6.66
CA THR A 20 3.19 9.07 6.12
C THR A 20 4.48 8.69 5.40
N VAL A 21 4.64 9.19 4.17
CA VAL A 21 5.86 9.04 3.37
C VAL A 21 6.88 10.09 3.83
N ASP A 22 8.09 9.66 4.15
CA ASP A 22 9.19 10.58 4.49
C ASP A 22 9.89 11.15 3.24
N ASP A 23 10.80 12.11 3.44
CA ASP A 23 11.57 12.78 2.37
C ASP A 23 12.32 11.81 1.44
N ARG A 24 12.60 10.60 1.91
CA ARG A 24 13.29 9.55 1.17
C ARG A 24 12.34 8.50 0.60
N GLY A 25 11.03 8.72 0.64
CA GLY A 25 10.06 7.74 0.13
C GLY A 25 9.85 6.55 1.03
N ARG A 26 10.25 6.64 2.29
CA ARG A 26 10.10 5.56 3.25
C ARG A 26 8.86 5.79 4.08
N PHE A 27 8.18 4.71 4.39
CA PHE A 27 7.06 4.71 5.32
C PHE A 27 7.20 3.53 6.28
N VAL A 28 6.51 3.61 7.41
CA VAL A 28 6.51 2.57 8.45
C VAL A 28 5.11 2.01 8.53
N ASP A 29 5.00 0.68 8.52
CA ASP A 29 3.74 0.00 8.81
C ASP A 29 3.98 -1.33 9.52
N HIS A 30 4.04 -1.25 10.85
CA HIS A 30 4.26 -2.43 11.67
C HIS A 30 3.06 -3.38 11.68
N THR A 31 1.84 -2.84 11.58
CA THR A 31 0.63 -3.65 11.65
C THR A 31 0.51 -4.53 10.41
N SER A 32 0.65 -3.96 9.21
CA SER A 32 0.57 -4.77 7.99
C SER A 32 1.75 -5.70 7.82
N THR A 33 2.99 -5.24 8.09
CA THR A 33 4.17 -6.11 7.96
C THR A 33 4.11 -7.30 8.93
N THR A 34 3.62 -7.09 10.16
CA THR A 34 3.42 -8.17 11.14
C THR A 34 2.32 -9.12 10.72
N ALA A 35 1.18 -8.62 10.25
CA ALA A 35 0.07 -9.44 9.77
C ALA A 35 0.43 -10.26 8.53
N LEU A 36 1.30 -9.73 7.68
CA LEU A 36 1.86 -10.41 6.52
C LEU A 36 3.03 -11.35 6.89
N GLY A 37 3.42 -11.42 8.16
CA GLY A 37 4.56 -12.24 8.60
C GLY A 37 5.90 -11.79 8.02
N TRP A 38 6.00 -10.57 7.51
CA TRP A 38 7.24 -10.06 6.94
C TRP A 38 8.16 -9.53 8.03
N SER A 39 9.38 -10.05 8.09
CA SER A 39 10.37 -9.70 9.10
C SER A 39 11.52 -8.88 8.51
N HIS A 40 12.41 -8.41 9.39
CA HIS A 40 13.69 -7.85 8.94
C HIS A 40 14.40 -8.82 7.98
N GLY A 41 14.92 -8.30 6.88
CA GLY A 41 15.60 -9.13 5.88
C GLY A 41 14.66 -9.78 4.86
N THR A 42 13.34 -9.69 5.02
CA THR A 42 12.40 -10.14 3.99
C THR A 42 12.61 -9.31 2.72
N GLY A 43 13.03 -9.99 1.66
CA GLY A 43 13.18 -9.42 0.33
C GLY A 43 11.82 -9.20 -0.33
N LEU A 44 11.59 -7.96 -0.76
CA LEU A 44 10.36 -7.55 -1.42
C LEU A 44 10.61 -7.15 -2.87
N GLY A 45 9.81 -7.71 -3.75
CA GLY A 45 9.60 -7.22 -5.10
C GLY A 45 8.56 -6.10 -5.11
N LEU A 46 8.60 -5.31 -6.17
CA LEU A 46 7.65 -4.24 -6.42
C LEU A 46 6.97 -4.46 -7.76
N ARG A 47 5.65 -4.41 -7.77
CA ARG A 47 4.84 -4.38 -8.98
C ARG A 47 4.03 -3.10 -9.01
N GLU A 48 4.13 -2.36 -10.11
CA GLU A 48 3.28 -1.21 -10.34
C GLU A 48 1.95 -1.67 -10.97
N SER A 49 0.84 -1.20 -10.42
CA SER A 49 -0.51 -1.32 -10.97
C SER A 49 -1.00 0.10 -11.21
N GLY A 50 -1.78 0.37 -12.27
CA GLY A 50 -2.04 1.74 -12.73
C GLY A 50 -2.45 2.77 -11.65
N ASP A 51 -3.09 2.32 -10.57
CA ASP A 51 -3.54 3.16 -9.45
C ASP A 51 -2.81 2.91 -8.13
N CYS A 52 -1.88 1.96 -8.05
CA CYS A 52 -1.20 1.62 -6.81
C CYS A 52 0.11 0.87 -7.01
N VAL A 53 0.89 0.82 -5.95
CA VAL A 53 2.17 0.10 -5.93
C VAL A 53 2.03 -1.10 -5.02
N ILE A 54 2.32 -2.29 -5.51
CA ILE A 54 2.14 -3.55 -4.79
C ILE A 54 3.50 -4.13 -4.40
N PHE A 55 3.73 -4.27 -3.10
CA PHE A 55 4.85 -5.03 -2.56
C PHE A 55 4.46 -6.50 -2.38
N HIS A 56 5.38 -7.41 -2.68
CA HIS A 56 5.22 -8.84 -2.49
C HIS A 56 6.57 -9.49 -2.14
N PRO A 57 6.61 -10.62 -1.43
CA PRO A 57 7.84 -11.39 -1.25
C PRO A 57 8.46 -11.75 -2.60
N HIS A 58 9.77 -11.59 -2.73
CA HIS A 58 10.49 -11.97 -3.94
C HIS A 58 11.96 -12.25 -3.64
N GLU A 59 12.50 -13.33 -4.22
CA GLU A 59 13.90 -13.73 -4.02
C GLU A 59 14.88 -12.71 -4.63
N CYS A 60 14.58 -12.19 -5.82
CA CYS A 60 15.30 -11.05 -6.40
C CYS A 60 14.65 -9.74 -5.94
N SER A 61 14.81 -9.41 -4.66
CA SER A 61 14.16 -8.27 -4.06
C SER A 61 14.73 -6.93 -4.54
N VAL A 62 13.86 -5.97 -4.85
CA VAL A 62 14.25 -4.59 -5.16
C VAL A 62 14.44 -3.78 -3.87
N THR A 63 13.79 -4.20 -2.78
CA THR A 63 13.97 -3.61 -1.47
C THR A 63 13.84 -4.66 -0.38
N VAL A 64 14.35 -4.35 0.81
CA VAL A 64 14.33 -5.24 1.97
C VAL A 64 13.68 -4.50 3.12
N ILE A 65 12.87 -5.20 3.92
CA ILE A 65 12.34 -4.64 5.16
C ILE A 65 13.50 -4.34 6.11
N THR A 66 13.67 -3.05 6.43
CA THR A 66 14.69 -2.60 7.38
C THR A 66 14.34 -3.02 8.81
N LYS A 67 15.32 -2.97 9.75
CA LYS A 67 15.09 -3.42 11.14
C LYS A 67 13.94 -2.68 11.85
N HIS A 68 13.58 -1.52 11.33
CA HIS A 68 12.50 -0.66 11.83
C HIS A 68 11.17 -0.88 11.09
N GLY A 69 11.01 -1.95 10.31
CA GLY A 69 9.78 -2.17 9.53
C GLY A 69 9.55 -1.12 8.44
N ARG A 70 10.60 -0.37 8.05
CA ARG A 70 10.47 0.66 7.00
C ARG A 70 10.51 0.02 5.64
N LEU A 71 9.52 0.38 4.83
CA LEU A 71 9.41 0.07 3.42
C LEU A 71 9.89 1.28 2.62
N HIS A 72 10.55 1.05 1.49
CA HIS A 72 11.10 2.11 0.65
C HIS A 72 10.47 2.08 -0.74
N LEU A 73 9.91 3.22 -1.16
CA LEU A 73 9.45 3.44 -2.52
C LEU A 73 10.62 3.96 -3.36
N PRO A 74 11.00 3.25 -4.45
CA PRO A 74 12.00 3.76 -5.38
C PRO A 74 11.64 5.15 -5.92
N ALA A 75 12.65 5.97 -6.21
CA ALA A 75 12.44 7.34 -6.70
C ALA A 75 11.56 7.39 -7.96
N GLN A 76 11.76 6.44 -8.89
CA GLN A 76 10.96 6.34 -10.12
C GLN A 76 9.45 6.22 -9.82
N VAL A 77 9.11 5.41 -8.82
CA VAL A 77 7.72 5.17 -8.41
C VAL A 77 7.16 6.43 -7.75
N ARG A 78 7.92 7.08 -6.86
CA ARG A 78 7.51 8.34 -6.26
C ARG A 78 7.18 9.41 -7.31
N HIS A 79 8.06 9.59 -8.29
CA HIS A 79 7.85 10.57 -9.34
C HIS A 79 6.62 10.24 -10.22
N ARG A 80 6.40 8.96 -10.53
CA ARG A 80 5.26 8.53 -11.33
C ARG A 80 3.92 8.78 -10.62
N TYR A 81 3.85 8.51 -9.32
CA TYR A 81 2.63 8.69 -8.53
C TYR A 81 2.55 10.05 -7.82
N GLY A 82 3.48 10.98 -8.13
CA GLY A 82 3.49 12.33 -7.56
C GLY A 82 3.66 12.39 -6.04
N LEU A 83 4.25 11.34 -5.43
CA LEU A 83 4.38 11.24 -3.98
C LEU A 83 5.47 12.16 -3.43
N CYS A 84 5.05 13.04 -2.53
CA CYS A 84 5.87 14.01 -1.81
C CYS A 84 6.10 13.59 -0.35
N ALA A 85 7.09 14.22 0.27
CA ALA A 85 7.31 14.12 1.69
C ALA A 85 6.09 14.64 2.47
N GLY A 86 5.64 13.91 3.48
CA GLY A 86 4.45 14.26 4.26
C GLY A 86 3.15 13.72 3.69
N ASP A 87 3.14 13.17 2.48
CA ASP A 87 1.95 12.54 1.92
C ASP A 87 1.53 11.33 2.73
N ARG A 88 0.21 11.17 2.87
CA ARG A 88 -0.40 10.03 3.56
C ARG A 88 -0.93 9.05 2.54
N VAL A 89 -0.30 7.89 2.48
CA VAL A 89 -0.71 6.80 1.58
C VAL A 89 -1.61 5.82 2.29
N LEU A 90 -2.62 5.30 1.59
CA LEU A 90 -3.43 4.19 2.07
C LEU A 90 -2.66 2.89 1.82
N LEU A 91 -2.56 2.08 2.86
CA LEU A 91 -1.93 0.77 2.85
C LEU A 91 -3.02 -0.29 2.90
N VAL A 92 -2.91 -1.29 2.04
CA VAL A 92 -3.84 -2.41 1.94
C VAL A 92 -3.04 -3.70 1.98
N ALA A 93 -3.03 -4.36 3.12
CA ALA A 93 -2.39 -5.66 3.32
C ALA A 93 -3.37 -6.78 3.00
N ASP A 94 -3.18 -7.49 1.90
CA ASP A 94 -3.92 -8.70 1.57
C ASP A 94 -3.15 -9.90 2.14
N VAL A 95 -3.66 -10.47 3.23
CA VAL A 95 -3.04 -11.59 3.95
C VAL A 95 -3.11 -12.88 3.13
N ASP A 96 -4.21 -13.09 2.39
CA ASP A 96 -4.39 -14.29 1.57
C ASP A 96 -3.40 -14.32 0.40
N ARG A 97 -3.11 -13.14 -0.18
CA ARG A 97 -2.17 -12.98 -1.29
C ARG A 97 -0.73 -12.70 -0.86
N GLN A 98 -0.50 -12.45 0.43
CA GLN A 98 0.79 -12.00 0.96
C GLN A 98 1.31 -10.75 0.21
N THR A 99 0.45 -9.74 0.04
CA THR A 99 0.80 -8.51 -0.66
C THR A 99 0.43 -7.26 0.14
N LEU A 100 1.18 -6.18 -0.07
CA LEU A 100 0.89 -4.87 0.48
C LEU A 100 0.77 -3.86 -0.66
N ALA A 101 -0.45 -3.40 -0.93
CA ALA A 101 -0.69 -2.34 -1.89
C ALA A 101 -0.63 -0.96 -1.22
N VAL A 102 0.03 -0.02 -1.89
CA VAL A 102 0.19 1.37 -1.48
C VAL A 102 -0.55 2.24 -2.47
N TYR A 103 -1.62 2.86 -2.02
CA TYR A 103 -2.44 3.78 -2.80
C TYR A 103 -2.04 5.22 -2.48
N PRO A 104 -1.55 6.00 -3.46
CA PRO A 104 -1.27 7.41 -3.28
C PRO A 104 -2.57 8.22 -3.14
N PRO A 105 -2.52 9.42 -2.54
CA PRO A 105 -3.68 10.30 -2.41
C PRO A 105 -4.42 10.52 -3.72
N ALA A 106 -3.70 10.75 -4.82
CA ALA A 106 -4.30 10.95 -6.14
C ALA A 106 -5.18 9.78 -6.61
N SER A 107 -4.82 8.54 -6.25
CA SER A 107 -5.65 7.37 -6.57
C SER A 107 -6.91 7.31 -5.72
N LEU A 108 -6.83 7.78 -4.47
CA LEU A 108 -8.00 7.91 -3.61
C LEU A 108 -8.91 9.02 -4.12
N ASP A 109 -8.36 10.14 -4.59
CA ASP A 109 -9.13 11.23 -5.18
C ASP A 109 -9.92 10.73 -6.40
N LEU A 110 -9.29 9.93 -7.28
CA LEU A 110 -9.98 9.30 -8.42
C LEU A 110 -11.09 8.33 -7.98
N LEU A 111 -10.86 7.54 -6.93
CA LEU A 111 -11.85 6.62 -6.38
C LEU A 111 -13.05 7.39 -5.79
N LEU A 112 -12.77 8.45 -5.03
CA LEU A 112 -13.78 9.27 -4.35
C LEU A 112 -14.56 10.14 -5.32
N ALA A 113 -13.96 10.52 -6.45
CA ALA A 113 -14.65 11.21 -7.54
C ALA A 113 -15.65 10.31 -8.31
N GLY A 114 -15.69 9.00 -8.03
CA GLY A 114 -16.63 8.05 -8.65
C GLY A 114 -16.06 7.21 -9.79
N GLY A 115 -14.74 7.19 -9.97
CA GLY A 115 -14.05 6.47 -11.05
C GLY A 115 -13.62 7.39 -12.20
N ARG A 116 -12.54 6.99 -12.91
CA ARG A 116 -11.85 7.81 -13.94
C ARG A 116 -12.82 8.40 -14.99
N PRO A 117 -12.49 9.59 -15.54
CA PRO A 117 -13.20 10.12 -16.71
C PRO A 117 -13.17 9.14 -17.90
#